data_AF-A0AAD9H117-F1
#
_entry.id   AF-A0AAD9H117-F1
#
_cell.length_a   1.000
_cell.length_b   1.000
_cell.length_c   1.000
_cell.angle_alpha   90.00
_cell.angle_beta   90.00
_cell.angle_gamma   90.00
#
_symmetry.space_group_name_H-M   'P 1'
#
loop_
_entity.id
_entity.type
_entity.pdbx_description
1 polymer ?
#
loop_
_entity_poly.entity_id
_entity_poly.type
_entity_poly.pdbx_seq_one_letter_code
_entity_poly.pdbx_strand_id
1 'polypeptide(L)'
;MEPQLPNKNEIREHAAAGEPVTQTEASTLASAETDVTGFGPIKGGTAATAQSVHDKQQNFIATAGDIARKPAQEITKEDAAAIQSAEVKS
;
A
#
# COMPACT_ATOMS: atom_id res chain seq x y z
N MET A 1 -12.30 -15.20 -19.91
CA MET A 1 -11.72 -15.38 -18.58
C MET A 1 -12.34 -14.30 -17.73
N GLU A 2 -13.18 -14.65 -16.76
CA GLU A 2 -13.72 -13.67 -15.82
C GLU A 2 -12.54 -13.12 -15.00
N PRO A 3 -12.38 -11.79 -14.86
CA PRO A 3 -11.32 -11.25 -14.04
C PRO A 3 -11.62 -11.61 -12.58
N GLN A 4 -11.01 -12.70 -12.12
CA GLN A 4 -11.03 -13.05 -10.71
C GLN A 4 -10.25 -11.98 -9.96
N LEU A 5 -10.96 -11.19 -9.16
CA LEU A 5 -10.35 -10.23 -8.27
C LEU A 5 -9.45 -11.01 -7.29
N PRO A 6 -8.16 -10.65 -7.15
CA PRO A 6 -7.31 -11.23 -6.12
C PRO A 6 -7.94 -11.03 -4.75
N ASN A 7 -7.74 -11.99 -3.86
CA ASN A 7 -8.18 -11.85 -2.49
C ASN A 7 -7.35 -10.75 -1.80
N LYS A 8 -7.95 -10.10 -0.81
CA LYS A 8 -7.30 -9.10 0.05
C LYS A 8 -6.03 -9.65 0.71
N ASN A 9 -6.00 -10.95 1.01
CA ASN A 9 -4.81 -11.59 1.57
C ASN A 9 -3.66 -11.66 0.57
N GLU A 10 -3.95 -12.01 -0.70
CA GLU A 10 -2.92 -12.06 -1.74
C GLU A 10 -2.29 -10.67 -1.94
N ILE A 11 -3.10 -9.60 -1.95
CA ILE A 11 -2.58 -8.22 -2.03
C ILE A 11 -1.62 -7.91 -0.87
N ARG A 12 -1.94 -8.35 0.34
CA ARG A 12 -1.07 -8.14 1.51
C ARG A 12 0.19 -8.98 1.45
N GLU A 13 0.09 -10.22 0.99
CA GLU A 13 1.22 -11.14 0.83
C GLU A 13 2.20 -10.63 -0.22
N HIS A 14 1.70 -10.17 -1.37
CA HIS A 14 2.52 -9.52 -2.40
C HIS A 14 3.26 -8.30 -1.84
N ALA A 15 2.53 -7.42 -1.13
CA ALA A 15 3.13 -6.25 -0.51
C ALA A 15 4.17 -6.60 0.56
N ALA A 16 3.93 -7.65 1.36
CA ALA A 16 4.87 -8.15 2.36
C ALA A 16 6.10 -8.82 1.72
N ALA A 17 5.97 -9.40 0.53
CA ALA A 17 7.07 -9.93 -0.27
C ALA A 17 7.95 -8.83 -0.90
N GLY A 18 7.57 -7.56 -0.73
CA GLY A 18 8.29 -6.41 -1.29
C GLY A 18 7.80 -6.00 -2.68
N GLU A 19 6.74 -6.63 -3.20
CA GLU A 19 6.15 -6.23 -4.47
C GLU A 19 5.32 -4.94 -4.26
N PRO A 20 5.60 -3.85 -4.99
CA PRO A 20 4.87 -2.61 -4.84
C PRO A 20 3.45 -2.74 -5.39
N VAL A 21 2.46 -2.28 -4.62
CA VAL A 21 1.10 -2.11 -5.14
C VAL A 21 1.06 -0.77 -5.84
N THR A 22 0.87 -0.76 -7.16
CA THR A 22 0.80 0.49 -7.92
C THR A 22 -0.58 1.14 -7.85
N GLN A 23 -0.64 2.45 -8.06
CA GLN A 23 -1.92 3.17 -8.17
C GLN A 23 -2.75 2.64 -9.35
N THR A 24 -2.10 2.22 -10.44
CA THR A 24 -2.76 1.61 -11.59
C THR A 24 -3.45 0.31 -11.19
N GLU A 25 -2.75 -0.58 -10.48
CA GLU A 25 -3.35 -1.83 -9.99
C GLU A 25 -4.52 -1.57 -9.03
N ALA A 26 -4.37 -0.65 -8.08
CA ALA A 26 -5.46 -0.29 -7.18
C ALA A 26 -6.70 0.24 -7.94
N SER A 27 -6.47 1.02 -9.00
CA SER A 27 -7.53 1.56 -9.86
C SER A 27 -8.19 0.47 -10.72
N THR A 28 -7.40 -0.46 -11.27
CA THR A 28 -7.90 -1.62 -12.01
C THR A 28 -8.77 -2.51 -11.12
N LEU A 29 -8.34 -2.73 -9.87
CA LEU A 29 -9.12 -3.49 -8.88
C LEU A 29 -10.41 -2.77 -8.49
N ALA A 30 -10.39 -1.44 -8.38
CA ALA A 30 -11.59 -0.64 -8.14
C ALA A 30 -12.62 -0.77 -9.27
N SER A 31 -12.17 -0.69 -10.53
CA SER A 31 -13.05 -0.90 -11.68
C SER A 31 -13.63 -2.31 -11.70
N ALA A 32 -12.77 -3.33 -11.56
CA ALA A 32 -13.22 -4.72 -11.56
C ALA A 32 -14.15 -5.05 -10.36
N GLU A 33 -13.92 -4.48 -9.18
CA GLU A 33 -14.83 -4.62 -8.03
C GLU A 33 -16.19 -3.95 -8.32
N THR A 34 -16.19 -2.84 -9.04
CA THR A 34 -17.41 -2.16 -9.48
C THR A 34 -18.18 -2.99 -10.52
N ASP A 35 -17.48 -3.57 -11.49
CA ASP A 35 -18.08 -4.44 -12.50
C ASP A 35 -18.72 -5.70 -11.89
N VAL A 36 -18.07 -6.28 -10.88
CA VAL A 36 -18.54 -7.51 -10.22
C VAL A 36 -19.69 -7.23 -9.24
N THR A 37 -19.59 -6.16 -8.45
CA THR A 37 -20.54 -5.93 -7.35
C THR A 37 -21.67 -4.98 -7.72
N GLY A 38 -21.52 -4.21 -8.81
CA GLY A 38 -22.44 -3.14 -9.21
C GLY A 38 -22.39 -1.90 -8.31
N PHE A 39 -21.52 -1.90 -7.29
CA PHE A 39 -21.29 -0.80 -6.37
C PHE A 39 -19.81 -0.40 -6.45
N GLY A 40 -19.50 0.88 -6.25
CA GLY A 40 -18.11 1.35 -6.22
C GLY A 40 -17.26 0.64 -5.15
N PRO A 41 -15.96 0.99 -5.02
CA PRO A 41 -15.04 0.32 -4.09
C PRO A 41 -15.66 0.10 -2.72
N ILE A 42 -15.85 -1.16 -2.37
CA ILE A 42 -16.52 -1.56 -1.15
C ILE A 42 -15.55 -1.32 -0.01
N LYS A 43 -16.07 -0.76 1.09
CA LYS A 43 -15.25 -0.54 2.30
C LYS A 43 -14.66 -1.86 2.78
N GLY A 44 -13.33 -1.89 2.88
CA GLY A 44 -12.59 -3.09 3.24
C GLY A 44 -12.56 -4.15 2.15
N GLY A 45 -13.04 -3.87 0.94
CA GLY A 45 -12.95 -4.66 -0.29
C GLY A 45 -11.52 -4.87 -0.79
N THR A 46 -11.39 -5.57 -1.90
CA THR A 46 -10.10 -5.84 -2.56
C THR A 46 -9.49 -4.51 -3.03
N ALA A 47 -10.30 -3.67 -3.68
CA ALA A 47 -9.86 -2.35 -4.13
C ALA A 47 -9.44 -1.44 -2.96
N ALA A 48 -10.25 -1.40 -1.90
CA ALA A 48 -9.93 -0.61 -0.70
C ALA A 48 -8.66 -1.12 0.01
N THR A 49 -8.41 -2.43 -0.02
CA THR A 49 -7.18 -3.01 0.53
C THR A 49 -5.97 -2.63 -0.30
N ALA A 50 -6.05 -2.73 -1.63
CA ALA A 50 -4.99 -2.30 -2.54
C ALA A 50 -4.63 -0.83 -2.34
N GLN A 51 -5.63 0.05 -2.30
CA GLN A 51 -5.39 1.48 -2.06
C GLN A 51 -4.73 1.72 -0.70
N SER A 52 -5.24 1.08 0.37
CA SER A 52 -4.64 1.25 1.71
C SER A 52 -3.19 0.76 1.78
N VAL A 53 -2.85 -0.32 1.07
CA VAL A 53 -1.47 -0.82 0.99
C VAL A 53 -0.60 0.15 0.20
N HIS A 54 -1.08 0.62 -0.95
CA HIS A 54 -0.38 1.62 -1.77
C HIS A 54 -0.06 2.88 -0.94
N ASP A 55 -1.06 3.45 -0.26
CA ASP A 55 -0.90 4.66 0.53
C ASP A 55 0.15 4.48 1.64
N LYS A 56 0.18 3.31 2.30
CA LYS A 56 1.18 2.99 3.32
C LYS A 56 2.58 2.86 2.73
N GLN A 57 2.73 2.19 1.58
CA GLN A 57 4.02 2.08 0.89
C GLN A 57 4.54 3.46 0.47
N GLN A 58 3.67 4.33 -0.06
CA GLN A 58 4.05 5.71 -0.39
C GLN A 58 4.44 6.51 0.85
N ASN A 59 3.70 6.37 1.96
CA ASN A 59 4.04 7.01 3.23
C ASN A 59 5.42 6.56 3.76
N PHE A 60 5.73 5.27 3.67
CA PHE A 60 7.05 4.74 4.01
C PHE A 60 8.15 5.34 3.14
N ILE A 61 7.98 5.33 1.81
CA ILE A 61 8.96 5.87 0.86
C ILE A 61 9.19 7.37 1.11
N ALA A 62 8.12 8.14 1.35
CA ALA A 62 8.22 9.56 1.66
C ALA A 62 8.99 9.78 2.96
N THR A 63 8.61 9.08 4.04
CA THR A 63 9.26 9.19 5.36
C THR A 63 10.74 8.82 5.28
N ALA A 64 11.07 7.70 4.64
CA ALA A 64 12.45 7.26 4.44
C ALA A 64 13.24 8.26 3.58
N GLY A 65 12.62 8.81 2.53
CA GLY A 65 13.21 9.83 1.67
C GLY A 65 13.52 11.13 2.40
N ASP A 66 12.63 11.58 3.28
CA ASP A 66 12.85 12.78 4.11
C ASP A 66 14.00 12.58 5.09
N ILE A 67 14.09 11.41 5.73
CA ILE A 67 15.19 11.07 6.64
C ILE A 67 16.51 10.93 5.89
N ALA A 68 16.51 10.32 4.70
CA ALA A 68 17.70 10.14 3.88
C ALA A 68 18.32 11.48 3.41
N ARG A 69 17.54 12.57 3.38
CA ARG A 69 18.04 13.91 3.05
C ARG A 69 18.66 14.64 4.23
N LYS A 70 18.45 14.17 5.47
CA LYS A 70 19.07 14.77 6.65
C LYS A 70 20.58 14.51 6.64
N PRO A 71 21.40 15.45 7.15
CA PRO A 71 22.81 15.15 7.37
C PRO A 71 22.93 14.03 8.41
N ALA A 72 23.92 13.15 8.26
CA ALA A 72 24.05 11.93 9.08
C ALA A 72 24.08 12.20 10.60
N GLN A 73 24.53 13.39 11.01
CA GLN A 73 24.59 13.83 12.41
C GLN A 73 23.22 14.18 13.00
N GLU A 74 22.22 14.44 12.15
CA GLU A 74 20.85 14.79 12.52
C GLU A 74 19.87 13.62 12.40
N ILE A 75 20.33 12.42 12.02
CA ILE A 75 19.52 11.20 12.02
C ILE A 75 19.36 10.73 13.47
N THR A 76 18.12 10.68 13.94
CA THR A 76 17.83 10.37 15.35
C THR A 76 17.11 9.02 15.55
N LYS A 77 16.87 8.65 16.81
CA LYS A 77 16.06 7.47 17.14
C LYS A 77 14.59 7.67 16.77
N GLU A 78 14.11 8.90 16.82
CA GLU A 78 12.76 9.28 16.39
C GLU A 78 12.57 9.03 14.89
N ASP A 79 13.61 9.27 14.09
CA ASP A 79 13.61 8.95 12.65
C ASP A 79 13.48 7.44 12.41
N ALA A 80 14.22 6.63 13.17
CA ALA A 80 14.08 5.17 13.09
C ALA A 80 12.67 4.71 13.50
N ALA A 81 12.08 5.32 14.54
CA ALA A 81 10.71 5.03 14.97
C ALA A 81 9.66 5.46 13.93
N ALA A 82 9.89 6.58 13.22
CA ALA A 82 9.02 7.05 12.15
C ALA A 82 9.03 6.10 10.95
N ILE A 83 10.21 5.63 10.52
CA ILE A 83 10.35 4.61 9.47
C ILE A 83 9.62 3.33 9.89
N GLN A 84 9.90 2.82 11.08
CA GLN A 84 9.28 1.58 11.58
C GLN A 84 7.76 1.69 11.69
N SER A 85 7.23 2.86 12.05
CA SER A 85 5.79 3.10 12.13
C SER A 85 5.15 3.23 10.74
N ALA A 86 5.91 3.70 9.76
CA ALA A 86 5.47 3.82 8.38
C ALA A 86 5.55 2.49 7.61
N GLU A 87 6.40 1.55 8.04
CA GLU A 87 6.42 0.18 7.52
C GLU A 87 5.05 -0.47 7.72
N VAL A 88 4.57 -1.14 6.66
CA VAL A 88 3.33 -1.90 6.69
C VAL A 88 3.49 -2.99 7.74
N LYS A 89 2.98 -2.77 8.96
CA LYS A 89 2.87 -3.82 9.97
C LYS A 89 1.96 -4.90 9.39
N SER A 90 2.59 -6.00 8.98
CA SER A 90 1.95 -7.22 8.48
C SER A 90 1.17 -7.90 9.61
#